data_AF-A0A2K1YGL0-F1
#
_entry.id   AF-A0A2K1YGL0-F1
#
_cell.length_a   1.000
_cell.length_b   1.000
_cell.length_c   1.000
_cell.angle_alpha   90.00
_cell.angle_beta   90.00
_cell.angle_gamma   90.00
#
_symmetry.space_group_name_H-M   'P 1'
#
loop_
_entity.id
_entity.type
_entity.pdbx_description
1 polymer ?
#
loop_
_entity_poly.entity_id
_entity_poly.type
_entity_poly.pdbx_seq_one_letter_code
_entity_poly.pdbx_strand_id
1 'polypeptide(L)'
;MWHVMFLLQGYHSLQSYRVAHVLWNQGRTVLALALQSRISEVFGIDIHPASRIGEGILLDHGTGVVVGETAVIGNRVSLMHMEEWIL
;
A
#
# COMPACT_ATOMS: atom_id res chain seq x y z
N MET A 1 -14.51 17.31 -4.09
CA MET A 1 -14.80 16.68 -2.78
C MET A 1 -14.33 15.22 -2.73
N TRP A 2 -14.59 14.40 -3.76
CA TRP A 2 -14.16 12.99 -3.84
C TRP A 2 -12.63 12.72 -3.84
N HIS A 3 -11.81 13.61 -4.41
CA HIS A 3 -10.34 13.41 -4.47
C HIS A 3 -9.67 13.30 -3.09
N VAL A 4 -10.21 13.94 -2.06
CA VAL A 4 -9.65 13.89 -0.70
C VAL A 4 -9.79 12.49 -0.07
N MET A 5 -10.89 11.78 -0.34
CA MET A 5 -11.11 10.43 0.20
C MET A 5 -10.08 9.42 -0.35
N PHE A 6 -9.74 9.51 -1.63
CA PHE A 6 -8.77 8.61 -2.25
C PHE A 6 -7.33 8.86 -1.76
N LEU A 7 -6.96 10.13 -1.57
CA LEU A 7 -5.66 10.49 -0.98
C LEU A 7 -5.54 9.97 0.47
N LEU A 8 -6.62 10.04 1.26
CA LEU A 8 -6.67 9.51 2.62
C LEU A 8 -6.54 7.98 2.65
N GLN A 9 -7.21 7.28 1.74
CA GLN A 9 -7.14 5.83 1.60
C GLN A 9 -5.71 5.36 1.28
N GLY A 10 -5.04 6.00 0.32
CA GLY A 10 -3.63 5.74 0.00
C GLY A 10 -2.68 6.02 1.17
N TYR A 11 -2.92 7.09 1.92
CA TYR A 11 -2.16 7.37 3.13
C TYR A 11 -2.37 6.32 4.23
N HIS A 12 -3.62 5.97 4.54
CA HIS A 12 -3.96 5.01 5.58
C HIS A 12 -3.46 3.60 5.28
N SER A 13 -3.52 3.17 4.00
CA SER A 13 -2.97 1.87 3.59
C SER A 13 -1.46 1.82 3.77
N LEU A 14 -0.72 2.88 3.38
CA LEU A 14 0.72 2.96 3.55
C LEU A 14 1.13 2.93 5.02
N GLN A 15 0.44 3.68 5.89
CA GLN A 15 0.74 3.67 7.33
C GLN A 15 0.46 2.29 7.95
N SER A 16 -0.66 1.66 7.56
CA SER A 16 -1.02 0.32 8.03
C SER A 16 -0.01 -0.73 7.53
N TYR A 17 0.47 -0.60 6.29
CA TYR A 17 1.55 -1.42 5.75
C TYR A 17 2.83 -1.28 6.59
N ARG A 18 3.21 -0.07 7.02
CA ARG A 18 4.41 0.10 7.88
C ARG A 18 4.29 -0.67 9.19
N VAL A 19 3.09 -0.74 9.77
CA VAL A 19 2.82 -1.59 10.94
C VAL A 19 2.97 -3.07 10.59
N ALA A 20 2.40 -3.51 9.46
CA ALA A 20 2.53 -4.88 8.98
C ALA A 20 4.01 -5.27 8.69
N HIS A 21 4.79 -4.35 8.14
CA HIS A 21 6.22 -4.51 7.88
C HIS A 21 7.03 -4.71 9.17
N VAL A 22 6.72 -3.92 10.22
CA VAL A 22 7.34 -4.12 11.54
C VAL A 22 6.96 -5.49 12.12
N LEU A 23 5.69 -5.89 12.05
CA LEU A 23 5.23 -7.21 12.52
C LEU A 23 5.95 -8.35 11.78
N TRP A 24 6.14 -8.21 10.47
CA TRP A 24 6.86 -9.18 9.65
C TRP A 24 8.31 -9.33 10.09
N ASN A 25 9.02 -8.21 10.28
CA ASN A 25 10.42 -8.21 10.72
C ASN A 25 10.61 -8.72 12.16
N GLN A 26 9.55 -8.70 12.97
CA GLN A 26 9.53 -9.32 14.31
C GLN A 26 9.23 -10.83 14.28
N GLY A 27 9.08 -11.44 13.10
CA GLY A 27 8.72 -12.85 12.94
C GLY A 27 7.23 -13.15 13.16
N ARG A 28 6.38 -12.14 13.35
CA ARG A 28 4.92 -12.28 13.52
C ARG A 28 4.22 -12.33 12.15
N THR A 29 4.66 -13.24 11.30
CA THR A 29 4.27 -13.32 9.87
C THR A 29 2.77 -13.51 9.66
N VAL A 30 2.11 -14.36 10.46
CA VAL A 30 0.66 -14.58 10.38
C VAL A 30 -0.13 -13.30 10.62
N LEU A 31 0.28 -12.49 11.61
CA LEU A 31 -0.39 -11.23 11.91
C LEU A 31 -0.09 -10.15 10.86
N ALA A 32 1.13 -10.13 10.33
CA ALA A 32 1.49 -9.24 9.24
C ALA A 32 0.65 -9.52 7.98
N LEU A 33 0.48 -10.80 7.60
CA LEU A 33 -0.34 -11.21 6.45
C LEU A 33 -1.83 -10.99 6.70
N ALA A 34 -2.32 -11.25 7.93
CA ALA A 34 -3.70 -10.93 8.29
C ALA A 34 -3.97 -9.42 8.16
N LEU A 35 -3.03 -8.58 8.60
CA LEU A 35 -3.14 -7.13 8.47
C LEU A 35 -3.07 -6.70 6.99
N GLN A 36 -2.16 -7.25 6.20
CA GLN A 36 -2.08 -7.03 4.75
C GLN A 36 -3.40 -7.37 4.05
N SER A 37 -4.00 -8.53 4.36
CA SER A 37 -5.29 -8.93 3.81
C SER A 37 -6.41 -7.93 4.18
N ARG A 38 -6.43 -7.40 5.41
CA ARG A 38 -7.39 -6.36 5.80
C ARG A 38 -7.15 -5.02 5.12
N ILE A 39 -5.90 -4.63 4.90
CA ILE A 39 -5.56 -3.43 4.14
C ILE A 39 -6.08 -3.56 2.70
N SER A 40 -5.86 -4.73 2.07
CA SER A 40 -6.35 -5.02 0.72
C SER A 40 -7.88 -5.00 0.63
N GLU A 41 -8.58 -5.61 1.60
CA GLU A 41 -10.05 -5.62 1.65
C GLU A 41 -10.66 -4.22 1.84
N VAL A 42 -10.12 -3.41 2.74
CA VAL A 42 -10.70 -2.11 3.11
C VAL A 42 -10.28 -1.00 2.14
N PHE A 43 -9.04 -1.04 1.66
CA PHE A 43 -8.45 0.03 0.87
C PHE A 43 -8.12 -0.37 -0.57
N GLY A 44 -8.40 -1.60 -1.01
CA GLY A 44 -8.12 -2.06 -2.37
C GLY A 44 -6.64 -1.98 -2.76
N ILE A 45 -5.73 -1.90 -1.77
CA ILE A 45 -4.29 -1.75 -1.94
C ILE A 45 -3.62 -2.96 -1.30
N ASP A 46 -2.90 -3.73 -2.10
CA ASP A 46 -2.21 -4.91 -1.64
C ASP A 46 -0.70 -4.69 -1.62
N ILE A 47 -0.12 -4.60 -0.42
CA ILE A 47 1.32 -4.41 -0.25
C ILE A 47 1.84 -5.51 0.66
N HIS A 48 2.64 -6.41 0.09
CA HIS A 48 3.23 -7.49 0.86
C HIS A 48 4.13 -6.93 1.97
N PRO A 49 3.99 -7.37 3.23
CA PRO A 49 4.68 -6.78 4.37
C PRO A 49 6.21 -6.97 4.31
N ALA A 50 6.74 -7.92 3.55
CA ALA A 50 8.20 -8.07 3.36
C ALA A 50 8.82 -7.07 2.37
N SER A 51 8.00 -6.36 1.58
CA SER A 51 8.49 -5.36 0.62
C SER A 51 9.27 -4.26 1.34
N ARG A 52 10.10 -3.51 0.61
CA ARG A 52 10.88 -2.40 1.18
C ARG A 52 10.43 -1.09 0.55
N ILE A 53 9.73 -0.26 1.32
CA ILE A 53 9.19 1.00 0.85
C ILE A 53 9.84 2.17 1.58
N GLY A 54 10.40 3.10 0.80
CA GLY A 54 11.01 4.35 1.27
C GLY A 54 10.00 5.37 1.80
N GLU A 55 10.43 6.62 1.91
CA GLU A 55 9.66 7.73 2.47
C GLU A 55 9.13 8.68 1.39
N GLY A 56 8.11 9.48 1.74
CA GLY A 56 7.52 10.45 0.83
C GLY A 56 6.74 9.80 -0.33
N ILE A 57 6.06 8.69 -0.07
CA ILE A 57 5.30 7.96 -1.08
C ILE A 57 3.90 8.57 -1.20
N LEU A 58 3.49 8.86 -2.43
CA LEU A 58 2.12 9.24 -2.76
C LEU A 58 1.44 8.06 -3.47
N LEU A 59 0.33 7.58 -2.90
CA LEU A 59 -0.55 6.61 -3.54
C LEU A 59 -1.80 7.38 -4.01
N ASP A 60 -1.86 7.70 -5.29
CA ASP A 60 -2.97 8.43 -5.87
C ASP A 60 -3.99 7.46 -6.48
N HIS A 61 -5.26 7.60 -6.08
CA HIS A 61 -6.35 6.70 -6.47
C HIS A 61 -5.98 5.20 -6.35
N GLY A 62 -5.24 4.83 -5.29
CA GLY A 62 -4.47 3.58 -5.18
C GLY A 62 -5.22 2.24 -5.26
N THR A 63 -6.53 2.24 -5.49
CA THR A 63 -7.31 1.02 -5.74
C THR A 63 -6.66 0.20 -6.88
N GLY A 64 -6.36 -1.07 -6.61
CA GLY A 64 -5.71 -1.98 -7.57
C GLY A 64 -4.17 -1.94 -7.56
N VAL A 65 -3.54 -1.17 -6.67
CA VAL A 65 -2.07 -1.23 -6.48
C VAL A 65 -1.69 -2.56 -5.82
N VAL A 66 -0.78 -3.31 -6.46
CA VAL A 66 -0.21 -4.56 -5.94
C VAL A 66 1.31 -4.45 -5.87
N VAL A 67 1.88 -4.64 -4.69
CA VAL A 67 3.31 -4.60 -4.42
C VAL A 67 3.75 -5.95 -3.86
N GLY A 68 4.56 -6.68 -4.64
CA GLY A 68 5.02 -8.02 -4.31
C GLY A 68 6.05 -8.09 -3.18
N GLU A 69 6.26 -9.31 -2.67
CA GLU A 69 7.13 -9.60 -1.52
C GLU A 69 8.54 -9.04 -1.64
N THR A 70 9.15 -9.14 -2.81
CA THR A 70 10.55 -8.76 -3.06
C THR A 70 10.69 -7.33 -3.60
N ALA A 71 9.59 -6.59 -3.71
CA ALA A 71 9.60 -5.25 -4.28
C ALA A 71 10.39 -4.26 -3.42
N VAL A 72 11.10 -3.36 -4.10
CA VAL A 72 11.83 -2.26 -3.48
C VAL A 72 11.37 -0.95 -4.12
N ILE A 73 10.74 -0.09 -3.32
CA ILE A 73 10.27 1.24 -3.72
C ILE A 73 11.15 2.27 -3.02
N GLY A 74 11.78 3.14 -3.81
CA GLY A 74 12.64 4.21 -3.31
C GLY A 74 11.88 5.37 -2.64
N ASN A 75 12.59 6.46 -2.34
CA ASN A 75 11.99 7.65 -1.74
C ASN A 75 11.32 8.55 -2.78
N ARG A 76 10.28 9.30 -2.38
CA ARG A 76 9.58 10.31 -3.20
C ARG A 76 8.99 9.74 -4.49
N VAL A 77 8.37 8.57 -4.38
CA VAL A 77 7.70 7.90 -5.50
C VAL A 77 6.20 8.18 -5.45
N SER A 78 5.61 8.46 -6.60
CA SER A 78 4.16 8.52 -6.76
C SER A 78 3.70 7.30 -7.54
N LEU A 79 2.81 6.50 -6.95
CA LEU A 79 2.12 5.41 -7.63
C LEU A 79 0.71 5.89 -7.96
N MET A 80 0.34 5.79 -9.24
CA MET A 80 -0.94 6.26 -9.76
C MET A 80 -1.68 5.09 -10.40
N HIS A 81 -2.98 5.04 -10.20
CA HIS A 81 -3.84 4.17 -10.99
C HIS A 81 -3.97 4.75 -12.42
N MET A 82 -3.80 3.91 -13.44
CA MET A 82 -4.02 4.31 -14.83
C MET A 82 -5.50 4.08 -15.16
N GLU A 83 -6.28 5.15 -15.24
CA GLU A 83 -7.61 5.06 -15.84
C GLU A 83 -7.45 5.01 -17.37
N GLU A 84 -7.73 3.86 -17.97
CA GLU A 84 -7.92 3.73 -19.41
C GLU A 84 -9.25 4.40 -19.80
N TRP A 85 -9.19 5.67 -20.18
CA TRP A 85 -10.25 6.34 -20.94
C TRP A 85 -9.73 6.76 -22.31
N ILE A 86 -9.40 5.78 -23.15
CA ILE A 86 -9.41 5.94 -24.61
C ILE A 86 -10.04 4.68 -25.22
N LEU A 87 -11.37 4.65 -25.22
CA LEU A 87 -12.23 4.20 -26.32
C LEU A 87 -13.51 5.04 -26.32
#